data_AF-A0A7S1UBE6-F1
#
_entry.id   AF-A0A7S1UBE6-F1
#
_cell.length_a   1.000
_cell.length_b   1.000
_cell.length_c   1.000
_cell.angle_alpha   90.00
_cell.angle_beta   90.00
_cell.angle_gamma   90.00
#
_symmetry.space_group_name_H-M   'P 1'
#
loop_
_entity.id
_entity.type
_entity.pdbx_description
1 polymer ?
#
loop_
_entity_poly.entity_id
_entity_poly.type
_entity_poly.pdbx_seq_one_letter_code
_entity_poly.pdbx_strand_id
1 'polypeptide(L)'
;LGGRRNPNPNPDPNPNPNPNPNPNPMHRFTYTHKRLTRVWRFGVDIAGFSNALLKAFKKEHEPLLGAGQEGNVILGPPTNLAQAGAGQSEPRDVFWWAQRAPITFLCRQNATLLLTAREALQKGLRFHVIGGIEGAGCGEVRDLCLLALERQDEIQHNWVRRFKTLDTFRRVVENNKDLSWGARINFVDKHGANSLLKFMEELQRAPVVPPESANIILSTVHKAKGLEWDDVFLAADLGELKAAAQEVPDFGPMPVSIEEINIVYVAATRARRRLHLNADLRRATLEGTLWMPQL
;
A
#
# COMPACT_ATOMS: atom_id res chain seq x y z
N LEU A 1 -56.71 -6.06 17.37
CA LEU A 1 -58.17 -6.33 17.32
C LEU A 1 -58.62 -6.58 18.76
N GLY A 2 -59.38 -5.77 19.48
CA GLY A 2 -60.00 -4.45 19.34
C GLY A 2 -60.45 -4.03 20.76
N GLY A 3 -60.27 -2.78 21.18
CA GLY A 3 -61.33 -1.75 21.23
C GLY A 3 -62.21 -1.89 22.48
N ARG A 4 -62.22 -0.95 23.43
CA ARG A 4 -63.09 0.25 23.56
C ARG A 4 -63.16 0.55 25.09
N ARG A 5 -63.31 1.74 25.68
CA ARG A 5 -63.85 3.05 25.29
C ARG A 5 -63.33 4.10 26.29
N ASN A 6 -63.07 5.31 25.79
CA ASN A 6 -62.98 6.56 26.55
C ASN A 6 -64.40 7.02 26.94
N PRO A 7 -64.57 7.93 27.92
CA PRO A 7 -64.92 9.28 27.48
C PRO A 7 -64.27 10.41 28.29
N ASN A 8 -63.83 11.42 27.55
CA ASN A 8 -63.48 12.77 27.97
C ASN A 8 -64.72 13.51 28.51
N PRO A 9 -64.56 14.61 29.25
CA PRO A 9 -64.92 15.87 28.62
C PRO A 9 -63.97 17.03 28.94
N ASN A 10 -63.59 17.75 27.89
CA ASN A 10 -63.11 19.13 27.96
C ASN A 10 -64.32 20.08 28.11
N PRO A 11 -64.14 21.32 28.57
CA PRO A 11 -64.34 22.40 27.61
C PRO A 11 -63.36 23.57 27.77
N ASP A 12 -62.72 23.96 26.67
CA ASP A 12 -62.27 25.34 26.44
C ASP A 12 -63.49 26.25 26.16
N PRO A 13 -63.34 27.57 26.34
CA PRO A 13 -63.27 28.37 25.11
C PRO A 13 -62.18 29.45 25.17
N ASN A 14 -61.32 29.39 24.16
CA ASN A 14 -60.44 30.47 23.72
C ASN A 14 -61.27 31.65 23.17
N PRO A 15 -60.75 32.88 23.19
CA PRO A 15 -60.58 33.53 21.89
C PRO A 15 -59.24 34.27 21.76
N ASN A 16 -58.55 33.93 20.67
CA ASN A 16 -57.42 34.67 20.10
C ASN A 16 -57.93 36.01 19.50
N PRO A 17 -57.06 37.01 19.28
CA PRO A 17 -56.57 37.11 17.91
C PRO A 17 -55.08 37.47 17.80
N ASN A 18 -54.39 36.64 17.04
CA ASN A 18 -53.06 36.85 16.49
C ASN A 18 -53.17 37.74 15.24
N PRO A 19 -52.36 38.81 15.08
CA PRO A 19 -52.03 39.34 13.78
C PRO A 19 -50.70 38.72 13.32
N ASN A 20 -50.81 37.82 12.34
CA ASN A 20 -49.70 37.38 11.52
C ASN A 20 -49.08 38.60 10.78
N PRO A 21 -47.75 38.67 10.67
CA PRO A 21 -47.21 38.90 9.34
C PRO A 21 -46.05 37.94 9.01
N ASN A 22 -46.38 37.08 8.05
CA ASN A 22 -45.54 36.53 6.98
C ASN A 22 -44.40 35.54 7.32
N PRO A 23 -44.40 34.34 6.69
CA PRO A 23 -43.34 33.35 6.83
C PRO A 23 -42.21 33.61 5.84
N ASN A 24 -40.96 33.56 6.30
CA ASN A 24 -39.82 33.46 5.40
C ASN A 24 -38.65 32.79 6.13
N PRO A 25 -37.78 32.08 5.40
CA PRO A 25 -38.02 30.81 4.74
C PRO A 25 -37.29 29.68 5.49
N MET A 26 -37.57 28.44 5.11
CA MET A 26 -36.82 27.24 5.52
C MET A 26 -35.34 27.55 5.70
N HIS A 27 -34.83 27.40 6.93
CA HIS A 27 -33.40 27.22 7.16
C HIS A 27 -32.99 25.99 6.35
N ARG A 28 -32.49 26.23 5.14
CA ARG A 28 -31.70 25.27 4.39
C ARG A 28 -30.53 24.93 5.31
N PHE A 29 -30.61 23.77 5.96
CA PHE A 29 -29.42 23.12 6.47
C PHE A 29 -28.53 22.89 5.25
N THR A 30 -27.58 23.80 5.06
CA THR A 30 -26.48 23.57 4.15
C THR A 30 -25.65 22.50 4.82
N TYR A 31 -25.81 21.25 4.36
CA TYR A 31 -24.79 20.24 4.58
C TYR A 31 -23.52 20.80 3.94
N THR A 32 -22.67 21.44 4.75
CA THR A 32 -21.28 21.63 4.37
C THR A 32 -20.75 20.22 4.21
N HIS A 33 -20.63 19.74 2.97
CA HIS A 33 -19.81 18.57 2.70
C HIS A 33 -18.45 18.89 3.31
N LYS A 34 -18.14 18.31 4.47
CA LYS A 34 -16.78 18.29 4.99
C LYS A 34 -16.01 17.39 4.02
N ARG A 35 -15.54 18.00 2.93
CA ARG A 35 -14.79 17.31 1.89
C ARG A 35 -13.45 16.88 2.50
N LEU A 36 -13.14 15.58 2.41
CA LEU A 36 -11.88 15.02 2.93
C LEU A 36 -10.62 15.56 2.24
N THR A 37 -10.74 16.45 1.26
CA THR A 37 -9.64 17.01 0.46
C THR A 37 -8.64 17.86 1.26
N ARG A 38 -8.99 18.27 2.48
CA ARG A 38 -8.15 19.04 3.43
C ARG A 38 -7.71 18.26 4.68
N VAL A 39 -7.95 16.95 4.75
CA VAL A 39 -7.61 16.13 5.93
C VAL A 39 -6.21 15.52 5.82
N TRP A 40 -5.57 15.67 4.66
CA TRP A 40 -4.30 15.04 4.35
C TRP A 40 -3.12 15.88 4.85
N ARG A 41 -2.25 15.26 5.66
CA ARG A 41 -1.13 15.92 6.35
C ARG A 41 0.10 16.16 5.47
N PHE A 42 0.06 15.77 4.20
CA PHE A 42 1.12 16.01 3.23
C PHE A 42 0.94 17.31 2.45
N GLY A 43 2.06 17.86 1.99
CA GLY A 43 2.15 19.08 1.20
C GLY A 43 1.79 18.92 -0.27
N VAL A 44 1.93 20.02 -1.01
CA VAL A 44 1.39 20.18 -2.37
C VAL A 44 2.02 19.26 -3.41
N ASP A 45 3.29 18.86 -3.30
CA ASP A 45 3.91 18.00 -4.32
C ASP A 45 3.40 16.57 -4.26
N ILE A 46 3.21 16.04 -3.05
CA ILE A 46 2.62 14.70 -2.84
C ILE A 46 1.16 14.71 -3.29
N ALA A 47 0.43 15.80 -3.05
CA ALA A 47 -0.91 16.00 -3.57
C ALA A 47 -0.91 16.07 -5.11
N GLY A 48 0.03 16.79 -5.71
CA GLY A 48 0.24 16.89 -7.15
C GLY A 48 0.50 15.54 -7.80
N PHE A 49 1.40 14.74 -7.23
CA PHE A 49 1.67 13.37 -7.68
C PHE A 49 0.41 12.51 -7.64
N SER A 50 -0.30 12.55 -6.51
CA SER A 50 -1.51 11.76 -6.29
C SER A 50 -2.64 12.17 -7.25
N ASN A 51 -2.81 13.47 -7.48
CA ASN A 51 -3.78 13.99 -8.44
C ASN A 51 -3.42 13.61 -9.88
N ALA A 52 -2.13 13.63 -10.24
CA ALA A 52 -1.68 13.20 -11.55
C ALA A 52 -2.06 11.73 -11.81
N LEU A 53 -1.82 10.85 -10.82
CA LEU A 53 -2.26 9.45 -10.87
C LEU A 53 -3.78 9.31 -11.02
N LEU A 54 -4.55 10.00 -10.18
CA LEU A 54 -6.01 9.90 -10.18
C LEU A 54 -6.63 10.48 -11.46
N LYS A 55 -6.10 11.59 -11.99
CA LYS A 55 -6.58 12.20 -13.23
C LYS A 55 -6.25 11.34 -14.45
N ALA A 56 -5.00 10.87 -14.54
CA ALA A 56 -4.53 10.09 -15.69
C ALA A 56 -5.30 8.77 -15.86
N PHE A 57 -5.64 8.10 -14.74
CA PHE A 57 -6.18 6.75 -14.80
C PHE A 57 -7.62 6.60 -14.33
N LYS A 58 -8.14 7.53 -13.50
CA LYS A 58 -9.51 7.44 -12.95
C LYS A 58 -10.42 8.57 -13.40
N LYS A 59 -9.91 9.54 -14.18
CA LYS A 59 -10.64 10.75 -14.59
C LYS A 59 -11.25 11.48 -13.38
N GLU A 60 -10.60 11.41 -12.23
CA GLU A 60 -11.05 12.13 -11.04
C GLU A 60 -10.86 13.63 -11.25
N HIS A 61 -11.92 14.38 -11.03
CA HIS A 61 -11.97 15.82 -11.27
C HIS A 61 -11.84 16.64 -9.99
N GLU A 62 -11.99 16.02 -8.82
CA GLU A 62 -11.88 16.67 -7.51
C GLU A 62 -10.45 16.48 -6.96
N PRO A 63 -9.61 17.53 -6.95
CA PRO A 63 -8.21 17.41 -6.56
C PRO A 63 -8.05 17.31 -5.05
N LEU A 64 -7.08 16.52 -4.63
CA LEU A 64 -6.49 16.58 -3.30
C LEU A 64 -5.69 17.87 -3.19
N LEU A 65 -5.90 18.64 -2.12
CA LEU A 65 -5.26 19.94 -1.99
C LEU A 65 -3.95 19.87 -1.21
N GLY A 66 -3.79 18.85 -0.35
CA GLY A 66 -2.71 18.80 0.64
C GLY A 66 -2.92 19.89 1.71
N ALA A 67 -2.87 19.53 2.99
CA ALA A 67 -2.99 20.49 4.09
C ALA A 67 -1.70 20.54 4.95
N GLY A 68 -0.67 19.77 4.58
CA GLY A 68 0.63 19.79 5.23
C GLY A 68 1.47 21.01 4.84
N GLN A 69 2.31 21.48 5.76
CA GLN A 69 3.27 22.57 5.50
C GLN A 69 4.48 22.11 4.67
N GLU A 70 4.78 20.81 4.67
CA GLU A 70 5.89 20.18 3.94
C GLU A 70 5.38 18.94 3.18
N GLY A 71 6.07 18.54 2.10
CA GLY A 71 5.69 17.36 1.33
C GLY A 71 6.38 17.31 -0.02
N ASN A 72 7.65 16.87 -0.04
CA ASN A 72 8.48 16.80 -1.24
C ASN A 72 8.41 15.41 -1.88
N VAL A 73 8.33 15.37 -3.21
CA VAL A 73 8.51 14.12 -3.97
C VAL A 73 9.98 14.00 -4.38
N ILE A 74 10.66 12.99 -3.84
CA ILE A 74 12.05 12.70 -4.12
C ILE A 74 12.13 11.76 -5.31
N LEU A 75 12.43 12.34 -6.46
CA LEU A 75 12.89 11.60 -7.64
C LEU A 75 14.32 11.15 -7.32
N GLY A 76 14.54 9.86 -7.04
CA GLY A 76 15.87 9.31 -6.78
C GLY A 76 16.89 9.64 -7.90
N PRO A 77 18.18 9.31 -7.71
CA PRO A 77 19.20 9.58 -8.73
C PRO A 77 18.84 8.90 -10.07
N PRO A 78 19.28 9.47 -11.22
CA PRO A 78 18.98 8.92 -12.53
C PRO A 78 19.42 7.46 -12.65
N THR A 79 18.47 6.59 -12.99
CA THR A 79 18.71 5.14 -13.15
C THR A 79 19.48 4.79 -14.43
N ASN A 80 19.79 5.77 -15.29
CA ASN A 80 20.62 5.54 -16.47
C ASN A 80 22.10 5.51 -16.07
N LEU A 81 22.64 4.30 -15.92
CA LEU A 81 24.08 4.02 -15.85
C LEU A 81 24.88 4.69 -16.98
N ALA A 82 24.25 5.05 -18.11
CA ALA A 82 24.89 5.72 -19.25
C ALA A 82 25.02 7.25 -19.12
N GLN A 83 24.35 7.90 -18.15
CA GLN A 83 24.46 9.35 -17.92
C GLN A 83 25.16 9.69 -16.60
N ALA A 84 25.72 8.69 -15.90
CA ALA A 84 26.61 8.91 -14.77
C ALA A 84 27.99 9.33 -15.31
N GLY A 85 28.16 10.64 -15.57
CA GLY A 85 29.47 11.24 -15.72
C GLY A 85 30.37 10.89 -14.52
N ALA A 86 31.66 10.72 -14.78
CA ALA A 86 32.69 10.28 -13.84
C ALA A 86 32.54 10.90 -12.43
N GLY A 87 31.97 10.11 -11.52
CA GLY A 87 31.57 10.53 -10.18
C GLY A 87 30.43 9.65 -9.69
N GLN A 88 30.72 8.37 -9.46
CA GLN A 88 29.73 7.36 -9.05
C GLN A 88 29.12 7.75 -7.69
N SER A 89 28.02 8.51 -7.69
CA SER A 89 27.15 8.63 -6.52
C SER A 89 26.54 7.25 -6.25
N GLU A 90 26.72 6.72 -5.04
CA GLU A 90 26.03 5.51 -4.61
C GLU A 90 24.52 5.59 -4.91
N PRO A 91 23.88 4.49 -5.33
CA PRO A 91 22.43 4.46 -5.52
C PRO A 91 21.76 4.80 -4.18
N ARG A 92 20.97 5.87 -4.16
CA ARG A 92 20.19 6.30 -2.97
C ARG A 92 18.94 5.45 -2.81
N ASP A 93 19.14 4.15 -2.68
CA ASP A 93 18.09 3.17 -2.39
C ASP A 93 17.57 3.34 -0.95
N VAL A 94 16.59 2.51 -0.58
CA VAL A 94 15.97 2.60 0.75
C VAL A 94 16.98 2.36 1.88
N PHE A 95 18.00 1.52 1.68
CA PHE A 95 19.00 1.20 2.71
C PHE A 95 19.96 2.36 2.94
N TRP A 96 20.34 3.07 1.87
CA TRP A 96 21.13 4.30 1.97
C TRP A 96 20.44 5.35 2.85
N TRP A 97 19.11 5.49 2.71
CA TRP A 97 18.31 6.38 3.53
C TRP A 97 18.15 5.88 4.96
N ALA A 98 17.88 4.58 5.16
CA ALA A 98 17.68 3.97 6.46
C ALA A 98 18.90 4.08 7.40
N GLN A 99 20.11 4.18 6.84
CA GLN A 99 21.34 4.43 7.60
C GLN A 99 21.42 5.85 8.20
N ARG A 100 20.67 6.80 7.64
CA ARG A 100 20.79 8.24 7.98
C ARG A 100 19.58 8.75 8.74
N ALA A 101 18.40 8.24 8.45
CA ALA A 101 17.16 8.59 9.13
C ALA A 101 16.14 7.45 9.04
N PRO A 102 15.20 7.35 9.99
CA PRO A 102 14.08 6.41 9.89
C PRO A 102 13.30 6.61 8.58
N ILE A 103 13.01 5.52 7.89
CA ILE A 103 12.24 5.53 6.63
C ILE A 103 11.28 4.34 6.57
N THR A 104 10.13 4.53 5.94
CA THR A 104 9.17 3.44 5.72
C THR A 104 9.22 2.96 4.29
N PHE A 105 9.43 1.67 4.08
CA PHE A 105 9.34 1.00 2.78
C PHE A 105 7.95 0.39 2.61
N LEU A 106 7.27 0.78 1.54
CA LEU A 106 5.98 0.23 1.17
C LEU A 106 6.10 -0.57 -0.12
N CYS A 107 5.63 -1.81 -0.08
CA CYS A 107 5.58 -2.70 -1.24
C CYS A 107 4.18 -3.28 -1.46
N ARG A 108 3.97 -3.87 -2.64
CA ARG A 108 2.74 -4.60 -2.93
C ARG A 108 2.82 -6.05 -2.44
N GLN A 109 3.92 -6.72 -2.74
CA GLN A 109 4.07 -8.15 -2.56
C GLN A 109 4.78 -8.49 -1.25
N ASN A 110 4.31 -9.55 -0.58
CA ASN A 110 4.98 -10.10 0.60
C ASN A 110 6.40 -10.61 0.29
N ALA A 111 6.62 -11.17 -0.91
CA ALA A 111 7.96 -11.61 -1.33
C ALA A 111 8.97 -10.45 -1.32
N THR A 112 8.59 -9.30 -1.86
CA THR A 112 9.40 -8.07 -1.80
C THR A 112 9.67 -7.67 -0.37
N LEU A 113 8.66 -7.68 0.50
CA LEU A 113 8.81 -7.36 1.93
C LEU A 113 9.84 -8.26 2.61
N LEU A 114 9.72 -9.58 2.44
CA LEU A 114 10.65 -10.55 3.02
C LEU A 114 12.07 -10.31 2.51
N LEU A 115 12.26 -10.18 1.19
CA LEU A 115 13.58 -9.91 0.60
C LEU A 115 14.20 -8.61 1.13
N THR A 116 13.42 -7.54 1.28
CA THR A 116 13.90 -6.28 1.86
C THR A 116 14.25 -6.45 3.34
N ALA A 117 13.48 -7.23 4.10
CA ALA A 117 13.81 -7.55 5.50
C ALA A 117 15.13 -8.31 5.61
N ARG A 118 15.39 -9.26 4.70
CA ARG A 118 16.68 -9.97 4.61
C ARG A 118 17.84 -9.01 4.47
N GLU A 119 17.71 -8.11 3.50
CA GLU A 119 18.79 -7.24 3.11
C GLU A 119 19.04 -6.19 4.21
N ALA A 120 17.99 -5.71 4.86
CA ALA A 120 18.11 -4.89 6.06
C ALA A 120 18.90 -5.62 7.16
N LEU A 121 18.55 -6.88 7.44
CA LEU A 121 19.23 -7.72 8.44
C LEU A 121 20.72 -7.92 8.08
N GLN A 122 21.02 -8.26 6.83
CA GLN A 122 22.40 -8.46 6.34
C GLN A 122 23.24 -7.18 6.42
N LYS A 123 22.63 -6.01 6.22
CA LYS A 123 23.28 -4.70 6.37
C LYS A 123 23.35 -4.22 7.83
N GLY A 124 22.93 -5.04 8.80
CA GLY A 124 22.93 -4.69 10.22
C GLY A 124 21.91 -3.60 10.59
N LEU A 125 20.91 -3.36 9.75
CA LEU A 125 19.86 -2.38 10.02
C LEU A 125 18.78 -3.00 10.90
N ARG A 126 18.31 -2.22 11.87
CA ARG A 126 17.15 -2.59 12.68
C ARG A 126 15.89 -2.34 11.85
N PHE A 127 15.12 -3.39 11.59
CA PHE A 127 13.86 -3.26 10.85
C PHE A 127 12.66 -3.59 11.72
N HIS A 128 11.51 -3.00 11.40
CA HIS A 128 10.22 -3.34 11.98
C HIS A 128 9.24 -3.71 10.86
N VAL A 129 8.51 -4.81 11.00
CA VAL A 129 7.47 -5.21 10.04
C VAL A 129 6.09 -4.93 10.62
N ILE A 130 5.31 -4.09 9.95
CA ILE A 130 3.91 -3.83 10.35
C ILE A 130 3.10 -5.11 10.24
N GLY A 131 2.55 -5.56 11.37
CA GLY A 131 1.82 -6.81 11.47
C GLY A 131 2.70 -8.06 11.58
N GLY A 132 4.00 -7.89 11.85
CA GLY A 132 4.95 -8.96 12.12
C GLY A 132 5.45 -9.70 10.86
N ILE A 133 6.62 -10.33 10.98
CA ILE A 133 7.23 -11.09 9.87
C ILE A 133 6.38 -12.32 9.49
N GLU A 134 5.74 -12.95 10.46
CA GLU A 134 4.77 -14.03 10.22
C GLU A 134 3.56 -13.53 9.43
N GLY A 135 3.11 -12.30 9.68
CA GLY A 135 2.04 -11.67 8.90
C GLY A 135 2.40 -11.41 7.44
N ALA A 136 3.68 -11.51 7.05
CA ALA A 136 4.15 -11.47 5.68
C ALA A 136 4.29 -12.88 5.05
N GLY A 137 3.90 -13.94 5.76
CA GLY A 137 3.94 -15.30 5.24
C GLY A 137 5.27 -16.02 5.43
N CYS A 138 6.12 -15.55 6.37
CA CYS A 138 7.45 -16.12 6.62
C CYS A 138 7.39 -17.61 6.99
N GLY A 139 6.53 -17.98 7.95
CA GLY A 139 6.31 -19.36 8.34
C GLY A 139 5.78 -20.24 7.20
N GLU A 140 4.83 -19.74 6.41
CA GLU A 140 4.31 -20.51 5.26
C GLU A 140 5.37 -20.75 4.19
N VAL A 141 6.20 -19.75 3.88
CA VAL A 141 7.31 -19.91 2.93
C VAL A 141 8.35 -20.89 3.48
N ARG A 142 8.69 -20.80 4.77
CA ARG A 142 9.56 -21.77 5.45
C ARG A 142 9.04 -23.20 5.28
N ASP A 143 7.76 -23.40 5.55
CA ASP A 143 7.13 -24.72 5.49
C ASP A 143 7.02 -25.28 4.07
N LEU A 144 6.83 -24.43 3.07
CA LEU A 144 6.94 -24.86 1.66
C LEU A 144 8.37 -25.26 1.30
N CYS A 145 9.39 -24.59 1.83
CA CYS A 145 10.77 -25.00 1.64
C CYS A 145 11.04 -26.37 2.28
N LEU A 146 10.53 -26.60 3.49
CA LEU A 146 10.63 -27.92 4.14
C LEU A 146 9.91 -29.01 3.34
N LEU A 147 8.73 -28.71 2.81
CA LEU A 147 7.99 -29.64 1.94
C LEU A 147 8.77 -29.96 0.65
N ALA A 148 9.42 -28.96 0.05
CA ALA A 148 10.26 -29.15 -1.13
C ALA A 148 11.53 -29.96 -0.84
N LEU A 149 12.01 -29.94 0.41
CA LEU A 149 13.17 -30.70 0.88
C LEU A 149 12.79 -32.04 1.51
N GLU A 150 11.52 -32.44 1.42
CA GLU A 150 10.97 -33.69 2.00
C GLU A 150 11.16 -33.81 3.53
N ARG A 151 11.28 -32.68 4.24
CA ARG A 151 11.42 -32.57 5.70
C ARG A 151 10.07 -32.30 6.38
N GLN A 152 9.12 -33.20 6.11
CA GLN A 152 7.70 -32.99 6.42
C GLN A 152 7.39 -32.93 7.94
N ASP A 153 8.21 -33.59 8.75
CA ASP A 153 8.14 -33.64 10.20
C ASP A 153 8.39 -32.28 10.88
N GLU A 154 9.09 -31.37 10.21
CA GLU A 154 9.41 -30.02 10.71
C GLU A 154 8.40 -28.93 10.28
N ILE A 155 7.48 -29.28 9.38
CA ILE A 155 6.45 -28.36 8.86
C ILE A 155 5.47 -28.03 9.97
N GLN A 156 5.16 -26.75 10.21
CA GLN A 156 4.22 -26.33 11.26
C GLN A 156 2.78 -26.15 10.75
N HIS A 157 2.62 -25.74 9.50
CA HIS A 157 1.35 -25.40 8.91
C HIS A 157 0.50 -26.65 8.63
N ASN A 158 -0.62 -26.77 9.34
CA ASN A 158 -1.50 -27.96 9.34
C ASN A 158 -1.91 -28.43 7.94
N TRP A 159 -2.17 -27.51 7.01
CA TRP A 159 -2.56 -27.88 5.66
C TRP A 159 -1.38 -28.41 4.83
N VAL A 160 -0.24 -27.70 4.82
CA VAL A 160 0.97 -28.05 4.07
C VAL A 160 1.53 -29.40 4.55
N ARG A 161 1.48 -29.67 5.87
CA ARG A 161 1.92 -30.94 6.46
C ARG A 161 1.16 -32.17 5.95
N ARG A 162 0.00 -32.01 5.29
CA ARG A 162 -0.77 -33.15 4.75
C ARG A 162 -0.23 -33.67 3.42
N PHE A 163 0.71 -32.96 2.82
CA PHE A 163 1.28 -33.28 1.51
C PHE A 163 2.66 -33.89 1.66
N LYS A 164 3.02 -34.81 0.76
CA LYS A 164 4.33 -35.48 0.76
C LYS A 164 5.38 -34.70 -0.04
N THR A 165 4.97 -34.05 -1.12
CA THR A 165 5.87 -33.30 -2.00
C THR A 165 5.27 -31.96 -2.40
N LEU A 166 6.13 -30.99 -2.71
CA LEU A 166 5.69 -29.67 -3.17
C LEU A 166 4.85 -29.77 -4.46
N ASP A 167 5.14 -30.72 -5.34
CA ASP A 167 4.38 -30.93 -6.57
C ASP A 167 2.93 -31.35 -6.31
N THR A 168 2.70 -32.23 -5.33
CA THR A 168 1.33 -32.62 -4.95
C THR A 168 0.54 -31.45 -4.38
N PHE A 169 1.21 -30.59 -3.60
CA PHE A 169 0.63 -29.37 -3.07
C PHE A 169 0.32 -28.36 -4.19
N ARG A 170 1.27 -28.16 -5.12
CA ARG A 170 1.13 -27.26 -6.29
C ARG A 170 -0.11 -27.61 -7.12
N ARG A 171 -0.32 -28.89 -7.44
CA ARG A 171 -1.51 -29.34 -8.20
C ARG A 171 -2.83 -28.96 -7.51
N VAL A 172 -2.90 -29.09 -6.18
CA VAL A 172 -4.12 -28.70 -5.43
C VAL A 172 -4.31 -27.20 -5.44
N VAL A 173 -3.24 -26.42 -5.24
CA VAL A 173 -3.26 -24.95 -5.31
C VAL A 173 -3.72 -24.47 -6.70
N GLU A 174 -3.21 -25.07 -7.77
CA GLU A 174 -3.59 -24.76 -9.16
C GLU A 174 -5.05 -25.11 -9.45
N ASN A 175 -5.51 -26.29 -9.04
CA ASN A 175 -6.90 -26.72 -9.20
C ASN A 175 -7.87 -25.77 -8.47
N ASN A 176 -7.47 -25.27 -7.31
CA ASN A 176 -8.25 -24.32 -6.53
C ASN A 176 -8.08 -22.86 -6.98
N LYS A 177 -7.19 -22.58 -7.95
CA LYS A 177 -6.82 -21.24 -8.41
C LYS A 177 -6.40 -20.30 -7.27
N ASP A 178 -5.72 -20.86 -6.26
CA ASP A 178 -5.26 -20.07 -5.11
C ASP A 178 -4.00 -19.29 -5.47
N LEU A 179 -4.20 -18.04 -5.90
CA LEU A 179 -3.12 -17.13 -6.29
C LEU A 179 -2.16 -16.82 -5.13
N SER A 180 -2.64 -16.87 -3.89
CA SER A 180 -1.84 -16.53 -2.71
C SER A 180 -0.80 -17.60 -2.43
N TRP A 181 -1.21 -18.87 -2.43
CA TRP A 181 -0.29 -19.99 -2.30
C TRP A 181 0.54 -20.20 -3.57
N GLY A 182 -0.03 -19.99 -4.75
CA GLY A 182 0.70 -20.05 -6.02
C GLY A 182 1.89 -19.09 -6.05
N ALA A 183 1.71 -17.84 -5.59
CA ALA A 183 2.79 -16.87 -5.49
C ALA A 183 3.90 -17.32 -4.51
N ARG A 184 3.55 -17.96 -3.39
CA ARG A 184 4.55 -18.48 -2.44
C ARG A 184 5.33 -19.67 -3.02
N ILE A 185 4.66 -20.57 -3.73
CA ILE A 185 5.32 -21.69 -4.41
C ILE A 185 6.31 -21.15 -5.46
N ASN A 186 5.87 -20.21 -6.30
CA ASN A 186 6.74 -19.55 -7.28
C ASN A 186 7.94 -18.85 -6.62
N PHE A 187 7.75 -18.27 -5.43
CA PHE A 187 8.83 -17.67 -4.67
C PHE A 187 9.86 -18.72 -4.20
N VAL A 188 9.42 -19.89 -3.74
CA VAL A 188 10.30 -21.02 -3.40
C VAL A 188 11.06 -21.52 -4.63
N ASP A 189 10.36 -21.73 -5.75
CA ASP A 189 10.96 -22.21 -6.99
C ASP A 189 12.02 -21.24 -7.51
N LYS A 190 11.74 -19.93 -7.47
CA LYS A 190 12.64 -18.88 -7.97
C LYS A 190 13.93 -18.75 -7.14
N HIS A 191 13.84 -18.91 -5.82
CA HIS A 191 14.96 -18.64 -4.91
C HIS A 191 15.66 -19.90 -4.38
N GLY A 192 15.08 -21.08 -4.63
CA GLY A 192 15.59 -22.37 -4.20
C GLY A 192 15.31 -22.66 -2.73
N ALA A 193 14.71 -23.82 -2.44
CA ALA A 193 14.23 -24.19 -1.11
C ALA A 193 15.32 -24.16 -0.03
N ASN A 194 16.53 -24.64 -0.30
CA ASN A 194 17.63 -24.66 0.69
C ASN A 194 18.07 -23.26 1.12
N SER A 195 18.25 -22.34 0.17
CA SER A 195 18.66 -20.96 0.45
C SER A 195 17.55 -20.20 1.16
N LEU A 196 16.31 -20.40 0.68
CA LEU A 196 15.14 -19.71 1.21
C LEU A 196 14.77 -20.18 2.62
N LEU A 197 14.92 -21.48 2.92
CA LEU A 197 14.72 -22.02 4.26
C LEU A 197 15.63 -21.34 5.29
N LYS A 198 16.95 -21.31 5.02
CA LYS A 198 17.92 -20.65 5.90
C LYS A 198 17.56 -19.19 6.14
N PHE A 199 17.18 -18.51 5.06
CA PHE A 199 16.76 -17.12 5.10
C PHE A 199 15.49 -16.91 5.95
N MET A 200 14.44 -17.72 5.78
CA MET A 200 13.23 -17.59 6.62
C MET A 200 13.56 -17.84 8.09
N GLU A 201 14.41 -18.81 8.41
CA GLU A 201 14.85 -19.05 9.79
C GLU A 201 15.68 -17.90 10.37
N GLU A 202 16.55 -17.27 9.57
CA GLU A 202 17.29 -16.07 9.97
C GLU A 202 16.34 -14.92 10.34
N LEU A 203 15.30 -14.70 9.51
CA LEU A 203 14.29 -13.68 9.80
C LEU A 203 13.48 -13.97 11.06
N GLN A 204 13.12 -15.24 11.30
CA GLN A 204 12.38 -15.63 12.49
C GLN A 204 13.21 -15.47 13.78
N ARG A 205 14.53 -15.62 13.68
CA ARG A 205 15.47 -15.40 14.79
C ARG A 205 15.87 -13.93 14.96
N ALA A 206 15.53 -13.06 14.00
CA ALA A 206 15.91 -11.66 14.06
C ALA A 206 15.26 -10.95 15.27
N PRO A 207 15.98 -10.04 15.94
CA PRO A 207 15.42 -9.30 17.08
C PRO A 207 14.18 -8.50 16.67
N VAL A 208 13.12 -8.59 17.47
CA VAL A 208 11.94 -7.74 17.32
C VAL A 208 12.28 -6.35 17.84
N VAL A 209 12.21 -5.36 16.95
CA VAL A 209 12.48 -3.94 17.28
C VAL A 209 11.16 -3.17 17.20
N PRO A 210 10.83 -2.28 18.16
CA PRO A 210 9.65 -1.43 18.07
C PRO A 210 9.80 -0.38 16.93
N PRO A 211 8.70 0.10 16.34
CA PRO A 211 8.74 1.02 15.20
C PRO A 211 9.62 2.26 15.42
N GLU A 212 9.62 2.81 16.63
CA GLU A 212 10.32 4.04 17.01
C GLU A 212 11.84 3.87 17.06
N SER A 213 12.31 2.62 17.19
CA SER A 213 13.74 2.28 17.22
C SER A 213 14.24 1.69 15.91
N ALA A 214 13.36 1.52 14.92
CA ALA A 214 13.72 0.95 13.63
C ALA A 214 14.42 1.97 12.73
N ASN A 215 15.47 1.52 12.05
CA ASN A 215 16.06 2.25 10.92
C ASN A 215 15.11 2.23 9.72
N ILE A 216 14.40 1.11 9.54
CA ILE A 216 13.47 0.91 8.42
C ILE A 216 12.19 0.22 8.90
N ILE A 217 11.04 0.80 8.56
CA ILE A 217 9.73 0.18 8.76
C ILE A 217 9.31 -0.45 7.44
N LEU A 218 8.91 -1.71 7.45
CA LEU A 218 8.49 -2.48 6.28
C LEU A 218 6.99 -2.77 6.39
N SER A 219 6.24 -2.49 5.33
CA SER A 219 4.83 -2.84 5.27
C SER A 219 4.38 -3.08 3.84
N THR A 220 3.39 -3.96 3.68
CA THR A 220 2.60 -3.91 2.46
C THR A 220 1.66 -2.71 2.49
N VAL A 221 1.27 -2.21 1.32
CA VAL A 221 0.30 -1.09 1.22
C VAL A 221 -1.01 -1.41 1.94
N HIS A 222 -1.47 -2.67 1.86
CA HIS A 222 -2.69 -3.11 2.53
C HIS A 222 -2.63 -2.94 4.05
N LYS A 223 -1.51 -3.31 4.69
CA LYS A 223 -1.31 -3.13 6.14
C LYS A 223 -0.96 -1.70 6.54
N ALA A 224 -0.55 -0.87 5.58
CA ALA A 224 -0.26 0.54 5.79
C ALA A 224 -1.51 1.45 5.76
N LYS A 225 -2.69 0.92 5.41
CA LYS A 225 -3.92 1.72 5.31
C LYS A 225 -4.27 2.35 6.67
N GLY A 226 -4.42 3.68 6.68
CA GLY A 226 -4.71 4.45 7.89
C GLY A 226 -3.49 4.81 8.73
N LEU A 227 -2.31 4.30 8.38
CA LEU A 227 -1.03 4.72 8.93
C LEU A 227 -0.41 5.81 8.05
N GLU A 228 0.53 6.56 8.61
CA GLU A 228 1.26 7.63 7.93
C GLU A 228 2.65 7.79 8.55
N TRP A 229 3.64 8.16 7.74
CA TRP A 229 5.03 8.35 8.15
C TRP A 229 5.63 9.57 7.47
N ASP A 230 6.65 10.16 8.09
CA ASP A 230 7.30 11.35 7.54
C ASP A 230 7.99 11.02 6.22
N ASP A 231 8.70 9.90 6.16
CA ASP A 231 9.49 9.49 5.00
C ASP A 231 9.05 8.11 4.51
N VAL A 232 8.60 8.03 3.25
CA VAL A 232 8.10 6.81 2.62
C VAL A 232 8.83 6.53 1.31
N PHE A 233 9.30 5.30 1.15
CA PHE A 233 9.93 4.76 -0.05
C PHE A 233 9.01 3.75 -0.72
N LEU A 234 8.68 3.99 -1.99
CA LEU A 234 7.86 3.06 -2.77
C LEU A 234 8.74 1.99 -3.40
N ALA A 235 8.42 0.72 -3.16
CA ALA A 235 9.11 -0.42 -3.73
C ALA A 235 8.98 -0.48 -5.26
N ALA A 236 9.87 -1.21 -5.92
CA ALA A 236 9.84 -1.39 -7.38
C ALA A 236 8.62 -2.19 -7.87
N ASP A 237 8.01 -3.00 -7.01
CA ASP A 237 6.80 -3.79 -7.33
C ASP A 237 5.49 -2.98 -7.24
N LEU A 238 5.58 -1.66 -7.03
CA LEU A 238 4.47 -0.72 -7.06
C LEU A 238 4.50 0.08 -8.36
N GLY A 239 3.42 0.06 -9.12
CA GLY A 239 3.36 0.80 -10.36
C GLY A 239 4.23 0.17 -11.44
N GLU A 240 4.14 -1.16 -11.59
CA GLU A 240 4.51 -1.88 -12.82
C GLU A 240 3.60 -1.42 -13.97
N LEU A 241 3.69 -0.14 -14.34
CA LEU A 241 2.95 0.50 -15.42
C LEU A 241 3.36 -0.06 -16.80
N LYS A 242 4.43 -0.87 -16.85
CA LYS A 242 4.93 -1.53 -18.07
C LYS A 242 4.00 -2.61 -18.60
N ALA A 243 3.21 -3.27 -17.76
CA ALA A 243 2.21 -4.23 -18.25
C ALA A 243 1.12 -3.54 -19.10
N ALA A 244 0.97 -2.22 -18.97
CA ALA A 244 0.01 -1.41 -19.72
C ALA A 244 0.55 -0.80 -21.02
N ALA A 245 1.86 -0.88 -21.24
CA ALA A 245 2.51 -0.41 -22.47
C ALA A 245 2.92 -1.56 -23.41
N GLN A 246 2.68 -2.82 -23.02
CA GLN A 246 2.79 -3.92 -23.96
C GLN A 246 1.65 -3.81 -24.97
N GLU A 247 1.98 -3.41 -26.19
CA GLU A 247 1.10 -3.57 -27.34
C GLU A 247 0.81 -5.06 -27.49
N VAL A 248 -0.44 -5.44 -27.26
CA VAL A 248 -0.93 -6.73 -27.74
C VAL A 248 -1.21 -6.53 -29.22
N PRO A 249 -0.59 -7.31 -30.13
CA PRO A 249 -0.97 -7.29 -31.54
C PRO A 249 -2.49 -7.47 -31.63
N ASP A 250 -3.17 -6.59 -32.35
CA ASP A 250 -4.63 -6.49 -32.52
C ASP A 250 -5.47 -5.80 -31.43
N PHE A 251 -4.93 -5.50 -30.22
CA PHE A 251 -5.74 -4.90 -29.13
C PHE A 251 -5.24 -3.54 -28.59
N GLY A 252 -4.07 -3.06 -29.04
CA GLY A 252 -3.51 -1.79 -28.57
C GLY A 252 -2.94 -1.88 -27.14
N PRO A 253 -2.59 -0.73 -26.50
CA PRO A 253 -2.05 -0.72 -25.15
C PRO A 253 -3.10 -1.20 -24.14
N MET A 254 -2.73 -2.20 -23.31
CA MET A 254 -3.62 -2.71 -22.26
C MET A 254 -3.79 -1.65 -21.17
N PRO A 255 -5.01 -1.32 -20.71
CA PRO A 255 -5.19 -0.31 -19.66
C PRO A 255 -4.57 -0.78 -18.34
N VAL A 256 -3.85 0.11 -17.63
CA VAL A 256 -3.39 -0.15 -16.25
C VAL A 256 -4.62 -0.47 -15.39
N SER A 257 -4.54 -1.53 -14.58
CA SER A 257 -5.59 -1.85 -13.61
C SER A 257 -5.85 -0.68 -12.67
N ILE A 258 -7.13 -0.30 -12.51
CA ILE A 258 -7.57 0.72 -11.54
C ILE A 258 -7.13 0.35 -10.11
N GLU A 259 -7.06 -0.94 -9.80
CA GLU A 259 -6.63 -1.44 -8.49
C GLU A 259 -5.15 -1.14 -8.26
N GLU A 260 -4.31 -1.28 -9.30
CA GLU A 260 -2.89 -0.94 -9.22
C GLU A 260 -2.69 0.55 -8.93
N ILE A 261 -3.46 1.40 -9.61
CA ILE A 261 -3.42 2.84 -9.37
C ILE A 261 -3.90 3.18 -7.97
N ASN A 262 -4.96 2.53 -7.48
CA ASN A 262 -5.43 2.73 -6.12
C ASN A 262 -4.36 2.33 -5.09
N ILE A 263 -3.63 1.24 -5.32
CA ILE A 263 -2.55 0.80 -4.43
C ILE A 263 -1.42 1.85 -4.42
N VAL A 264 -0.95 2.31 -5.57
CA VAL A 264 0.08 3.36 -5.65
C VAL A 264 -0.37 4.65 -4.98
N TYR A 265 -1.63 5.06 -5.22
CA TYR A 265 -2.24 6.22 -4.59
C TYR A 265 -2.28 6.08 -3.05
N VAL A 266 -2.74 4.94 -2.54
CA VAL A 266 -2.75 4.69 -1.10
C VAL A 266 -1.33 4.74 -0.54
N ALA A 267 -0.35 4.13 -1.21
CA ALA A 267 1.05 4.14 -0.79
C ALA A 267 1.63 5.56 -0.75
N ALA A 268 1.42 6.35 -1.81
CA ALA A 268 1.91 7.73 -1.91
C ALA A 268 1.35 8.62 -0.81
N THR A 269 0.05 8.50 -0.53
CA THR A 269 -0.63 9.26 0.52
C THR A 269 -0.28 8.84 1.95
N ARG A 270 0.57 7.81 2.15
CA ARG A 270 1.11 7.48 3.47
C ARG A 270 2.25 8.42 3.89
N ALA A 271 2.91 9.07 2.92
CA ALA A 271 4.00 9.99 3.18
C ALA A 271 3.45 11.32 3.72
N ARG A 272 4.09 11.89 4.75
CA ARG A 272 3.79 13.24 5.24
C ARG A 272 4.77 14.27 4.71
N ARG A 273 6.07 13.95 4.70
CA ARG A 273 7.14 14.91 4.41
C ARG A 273 7.95 14.59 3.16
N ARG A 274 8.40 13.35 2.96
CA ARG A 274 9.12 12.94 1.74
C ARG A 274 8.57 11.64 1.17
N LEU A 275 8.25 11.66 -0.11
CA LEU A 275 7.86 10.49 -0.89
C LEU A 275 8.96 10.14 -1.89
N HIS A 276 9.63 9.00 -1.70
CA HIS A 276 10.67 8.52 -2.60
C HIS A 276 10.05 7.57 -3.64
N LEU A 277 10.10 7.98 -4.91
CA LEU A 277 9.56 7.19 -6.01
C LEU A 277 10.55 6.10 -6.45
N ASN A 278 10.01 4.94 -6.83
CA ASN A 278 10.77 3.94 -7.58
C ASN A 278 11.09 4.42 -9.00
N ALA A 279 11.91 3.65 -9.72
CA ALA A 279 12.35 3.98 -11.06
C ALA A 279 11.21 4.13 -12.08
N ASP A 280 10.16 3.31 -11.98
CA ASP A 280 9.07 3.28 -12.96
C ASP A 280 8.11 4.47 -12.76
N LEU A 281 7.73 4.77 -11.51
CA LEU A 281 6.95 5.95 -11.17
C LEU A 281 7.71 7.25 -11.45
N ARG A 282 9.01 7.28 -11.17
CA ARG A 282 9.90 8.40 -11.53
C ARG A 282 9.89 8.63 -13.04
N ARG A 283 10.06 7.56 -13.82
CA ARG A 283 10.03 7.64 -15.29
C ARG A 283 8.69 8.18 -15.78
N ALA A 284 7.58 7.61 -15.31
CA ALA A 284 6.24 8.07 -15.68
C ALA A 284 5.98 9.54 -15.31
N THR A 285 6.58 10.02 -14.21
CA THR A 285 6.52 11.44 -13.82
C THR A 285 7.34 12.34 -14.75
N LEU A 286 8.56 11.93 -15.10
CA LEU A 286 9.46 12.70 -15.96
C LEU A 286 9.04 12.73 -17.43
N GLU A 287 8.43 11.65 -17.93
CA GLU A 287 7.93 11.54 -19.31
C GLU A 287 6.58 12.26 -19.51
N GLY A 288 6.00 12.84 -18.45
CA GLY A 288 4.74 13.59 -18.52
C GLY A 288 3.48 12.73 -18.51
N THR A 289 3.61 11.39 -18.46
CA THR A 289 2.49 10.45 -18.30
C THR A 289 1.75 10.68 -16.97
N LEU A 290 2.51 10.99 -15.92
CA LEU A 290 2.02 11.55 -14.66
C LEU A 290 2.37 13.04 -14.63
N TRP A 291 1.68 13.83 -15.45
CA TRP A 291 1.91 15.28 -15.50
C TRP A 291 1.63 15.91 -14.14
N MET A 292 2.68 16.33 -13.45
CA MET A 292 2.59 17.27 -12.35
C MET A 292 2.40 18.66 -12.94
N PRO A 293 1.34 19.39 -12.58
CA PRO A 293 1.28 20.80 -12.89
C PRO A 293 2.51 21.48 -12.29
N GLN A 294 3.31 22.14 -13.12
CA GLN A 294 4.16 23.22 -12.61
C GLN A 294 3.21 24.24 -12.01
N LEU A 295 3.30 24.44 -10.69
CA LEU A 295 2.69 25.59 -10.02
C LEU A 295 3.47 26.85 -10.42
#